data_AF-A0A382KHD2-F1
#
_entry.id   AF-A0A382KHD2-F1
#
_cell.length_a   1.000
_cell.length_b   1.000
_cell.length_c   1.000
_cell.angle_alpha   90.00
_cell.angle_beta   90.00
_cell.angle_gamma   90.00
#
_symmetry.space_group_name_H-M   'P 1'
#
loop_
_entity.id
_entity.type
_entity.pdbx_description
1 polymer ?
#
loop_
_entity_poly.entity_id
_entity_poly.type
_entity_poly.pdbx_seq_one_letter_code
_entity_poly.pdbx_strand_id
1 'polypeptide(L)' 'MGNVAVVAHRGASGEFPENTRSAFEEAIRLGVETIEIDVHLARDKSMVILHDYAGDRTSNGHGD' A
#
# COMPACT_ATOMS: atom_id res chain seq x y z
N MET A 1 -27.25 12.88 7.86
CA MET A 1 -26.78 11.71 7.09
C MET A 1 -25.35 11.45 7.50
N GLY A 2 -24.99 10.20 7.83
CA GLY A 2 -23.60 9.87 8.17
C GLY A 2 -22.73 9.95 6.92
N ASN A 3 -21.50 10.44 7.06
CA ASN A 3 -20.55 10.47 5.96
C ASN A 3 -20.06 9.05 5.67
N VAL A 4 -20.01 8.64 4.39
CA VAL A 4 -19.42 7.35 3.99
C VAL A 4 -17.91 7.57 3.86
N ALA A 5 -17.11 6.82 4.62
CA ALA A 5 -15.66 6.94 4.57
C ALA A 5 -15.10 6.28 3.29
N VAL A 6 -14.15 6.96 2.64
CA VAL A 6 -13.38 6.42 1.52
C VAL A 6 -12.03 5.93 2.03
N VAL A 7 -11.72 4.67 1.72
CA VAL A 7 -10.44 4.04 2.07
C VAL A 7 -9.69 3.70 0.79
N ALA A 8 -8.52 4.30 0.59
CA ALA A 8 -7.64 4.00 -0.53
C ALA A 8 -6.87 2.71 -0.26
N HIS A 9 -7.38 1.59 -0.79
CA HIS A 9 -6.77 0.26 -0.68
C HIS A 9 -5.37 0.26 -1.30
N ARG A 10 -4.34 0.11 -0.45
CA ARG A 10 -2.91 0.16 -0.82
C ARG A 10 -2.47 1.48 -1.47
N GLY A 11 -3.15 2.58 -1.14
CA GLY A 11 -3.01 3.88 -1.81
C GLY A 11 -3.89 4.00 -3.06
N ALA A 12 -3.54 4.88 -3.99
CA ALA A 12 -4.20 5.00 -5.29
C ALA A 12 -3.82 3.85 -6.25
N SER A 13 -3.98 2.60 -5.82
CA SER A 13 -3.41 1.41 -6.45
C SER A 13 -3.98 1.08 -7.84
N GLY A 14 -5.09 1.70 -8.22
CA GLY A 14 -5.64 1.59 -9.57
C GLY A 14 -4.79 2.32 -10.63
N GLU A 15 -4.05 3.35 -10.22
CA GLU A 15 -3.30 4.25 -11.11
C GLU A 15 -1.79 4.23 -10.82
N PHE A 16 -1.39 3.91 -9.58
CA PHE A 16 0.01 3.88 -9.13
C PHE A 16 0.37 2.52 -8.53
N PRO A 17 1.66 2.13 -8.53
CA PRO A 17 2.07 0.86 -7.92
C PRO A 17 1.63 0.78 -6.46
N GLU A 18 0.94 -0.30 -6.09
CA GLU A 18 0.41 -0.51 -4.75
C GLU A 18 1.48 -0.38 -3.66
N ASN A 19 1.10 0.10 -2.47
CA ASN A 19 1.98 0.16 -1.30
C ASN A 19 3.27 1.00 -1.50
N THR A 20 3.23 1.98 -2.42
CA THR A 20 4.35 2.89 -2.67
C THR A 20 4.05 4.32 -2.26
N ARG A 21 5.11 5.13 -2.09
CA ARG A 21 4.99 6.56 -1.82
C ARG A 21 4.18 7.30 -2.88
N SER A 22 4.30 6.95 -4.16
CA SER A 22 3.54 7.61 -5.23
C SER A 22 2.04 7.32 -5.13
N ALA A 23 1.65 6.08 -4.81
CA ALA A 23 0.24 5.74 -4.57
C ALA A 23 -0.32 6.46 -3.34
N PHE A 24 0.48 6.66 -2.29
CA PHE A 24 0.05 7.38 -1.10
C PHE A 24 -0.05 8.88 -1.33
N GLU A 25 0.92 9.49 -2.01
CA GLU A 25 0.90 10.91 -2.38
C GLU A 25 -0.33 11.23 -3.24
N GLU A 26 -0.67 10.36 -4.18
CA GLU A 26 -1.88 10.53 -4.98
C GLU A 26 -3.16 10.40 -4.15
N ALA A 27 -3.25 9.39 -3.28
CA ALA A 27 -4.40 9.24 -2.39
C ALA A 27 -4.60 10.47 -1.49
N ILE A 28 -3.51 11.04 -0.95
CA ILE A 28 -3.52 12.30 -0.21
C ILE A 28 -4.02 13.45 -1.08
N ARG A 29 -3.52 13.56 -2.32
CA ARG A 29 -3.94 14.61 -3.26
C ARG A 29 -5.43 14.53 -3.61
N LEU A 30 -5.98 13.32 -3.69
CA LEU A 30 -7.40 13.06 -3.92
C LEU A 30 -8.28 13.34 -2.70
N GLY A 31 -7.68 13.53 -1.52
CA GLY A 31 -8.39 13.90 -0.29
C GLY A 31 -9.13 12.74 0.38
N VAL A 32 -8.66 11.50 0.22
CA VAL A 32 -9.27 10.35 0.89
C VAL A 32 -9.11 10.45 2.41
N GLU A 33 -10.08 9.93 3.16
CA GLU A 33 -10.02 9.95 4.62
C GLU A 33 -9.00 8.96 5.20
N THR A 34 -8.74 7.86 4.49
CA THR A 34 -7.85 6.80 4.97
C THR A 34 -7.09 6.16 3.82
N ILE A 35 -5.83 5.82 4.08
CA ILE A 35 -5.02 4.96 3.22
C ILE A 35 -4.86 3.64 3.97
N GLU A 36 -5.22 2.56 3.29
CA GLU A 36 -4.98 1.20 3.79
C GLU A 36 -3.63 0.71 3.27
N ILE A 37 -2.93 -0.08 4.09
CA ILE A 37 -1.60 -0.63 3.80
C ILE A 37 -1.51 -2.07 4.32
N ASP A 38 -0.74 -2.89 3.62
CA ASP A 38 -0.42 -4.25 4.04
C ASP A 38 0.98 -4.30 4.67
N VAL A 39 1.12 -4.95 5.82
CA VAL A 39 2.40 -5.00 6.56
C VAL A 39 2.80 -6.44 6.87
N HIS A 40 4.06 -6.77 6.58
CA HIS A 40 4.74 -7.99 7.03
C HIS A 40 5.94 -7.68 7.91
N LEU A 41 6.41 -8.68 8.66
CA LEU A 41 7.69 -8.63 9.37
C LEU A 41 8.78 -9.28 8.53
N ALA A 42 9.87 -8.56 8.32
CA ALA A 42 11.09 -9.10 7.72
C ALA A 42 11.85 -10.00 8.70
N ARG A 43 12.85 -10.74 8.19
CA ARG A 43 13.71 -11.64 8.99
C ARG A 43 14.39 -10.93 10.16
N ASP A 44 14.79 -9.67 9.97
CA ASP A 44 15.41 -8.84 11.00
C ASP A 44 14.40 -8.17 11.94
N LYS A 45 13.10 -8.52 11.81
CA LYS A 45 11.96 -7.98 12.56
C LYS A 45 11.62 -6.51 12.23
N SER A 46 12.16 -5.95 11.16
CA SER A 46 11.65 -4.69 10.62
C SER A 46 10.25 -4.88 10.00
N MET A 47 9.41 -3.86 10.08
CA MET A 47 8.11 -3.84 9.39
C MET A 47 8.32 -3.40 7.94
N VAL A 48 7.73 -4.14 7.00
CA VAL A 48 7.79 -3.87 5.57
C VAL A 48 6.38 -3.74 5.02
N ILE A 49 6.15 -2.77 4.14
CA ILE A 49 4.88 -2.61 3.44
C ILE A 49 4.92 -3.42 2.14
N LEU A 50 4.16 -4.50 2.09
CA LEU A 50 4.03 -5.40 0.95
C LEU A 50 2.77 -6.26 1.16
N HIS A 51 1.96 -6.47 0.12
CA HIS A 51 0.78 -7.33 0.25
C HIS A 51 1.13 -8.81 0.28
N ASP A 52 1.87 -9.25 -0.75
CA ASP A 52 2.24 -10.65 -0.91
C ASP A 52 3.36 -11.03 0.07
N TYR A 53 3.51 -12.33 0.35
CA TYR A 53 4.61 -12.81 1.20
C TYR A 53 5.99 -12.60 0.55
N ALA A 54 6.04 -12.62 -0.78
CA ALA A 54 7.26 -12.44 -1.56
C ALA A 54 7.11 -11.25 -2.53
N GLY A 55 8.24 -10.63 -2.89
CA GLY A 55 8.27 -9.39 -3.68
C GLY A 55 8.08 -9.58 -5.19
N ASP A 56 7.93 -10.81 -5.67
CA ASP A 56 8.02 -11.19 -7.09
C ASP A 56 7.00 -10.48 -7.98
N ARG A 57 5.79 -10.23 -7.48
CA ARG A 57 4.71 -9.61 -8.27
C ARG A 57 4.87 -8.10 -8.44
N THR A 58 5.41 -7.41 -7.43
CA THR A 58 5.36 -5.93 -7.34
C THR A 58 6.74 -5.28 -7.27
N SER A 59 7.81 -6.07 -7.33
CA SER A 59 9.18 -5.59 -7.30
C SER A 59 10.05 -6.38 -8.30
N ASN A 60 11.30 -5.98 -8.43
CA ASN A 60 12.33 -6.73 -9.14
C ASN A 60 13.07 -7.74 -8.24
N GLY A 61 12.75 -7.78 -6.95
CA GLY A 61 13.25 -8.77 -6.00
C GLY A 61 12.48 -10.08 -6.12
N HIS A 62 13.13 -11.18 -5.77
CA HIS A 62 12.53 -12.52 -5.76
C HIS A 62 12.69 -13.09 -4.35
N GLY A 63 11.63 -13.74 -3.85
CA GLY A 63 11.68 -14.47 -2.57
C GLY A 63 12.21 -15.90 -2.74
N ASP A 64 12.81 -16.43 -1.67
CA ASP A 64 13.17 -17.84 -1.53
C ASP A 64 12.07 -18.64 -0.81
#